data_AF-A0A1I0FVK0-F1
#
_entry.id   AF-A0A1I0FVK0-F1
#
_cell.length_a   1.000
_cell.length_b   1.000
_cell.length_c   1.000
_cell.angle_alpha   90.00
_cell.angle_beta   90.00
_cell.angle_gamma   90.00
#
_symmetry.space_group_name_H-M   'P 1'
#
loop_
_entity.id
_entity.type
_entity.pdbx_description
1 polymer ?
#
loop_
_entity_poly.entity_id
_entity_poly.type
_entity_poly.pdbx_seq_one_letter_code
_entity_poly.pdbx_strand_id
1 'polypeptide(L)'
;MDESKDQLEEIEDAINNAAGAAGDNQKLAELGQKANDYGEAIEANNREFSMEDRDDTADEAMSFIDTLFKNLGNLLLTVRDEVYINEYILMRFNSHDFDKSGFEANKFENNQVEYIIYGKELHGMNYFAALSEIFAVRFAINLAAGFMQPEARGFGPLTWAYALSFAFSRTTIDLADITSGEPIELFPGKTFPIMDYKDHLRLFLFAHPEGGKFDRLMAVIDSDTGEDLRERSTYVSAKSTSSINLWFLPQIIEMLNSTNVINGRVEGNTFFIEKEVNFSY
;
A
#
# COMPACT_ATOMS: atom_id res chain seq x y z
N MET A 1 -30.08 -31.47 -28.89
CA MET A 1 -30.91 -30.66 -27.97
C MET A 1 -30.16 -30.39 -26.66
N ASP A 2 -29.22 -31.26 -26.25
CA ASP A 2 -28.23 -30.96 -25.19
C ASP A 2 -27.10 -30.06 -25.69
N GLU A 3 -26.55 -30.31 -26.88
CA GLU A 3 -25.43 -29.54 -27.46
C GLU A 3 -25.75 -28.04 -27.68
N SER A 4 -27.02 -27.70 -27.88
CA SER A 4 -27.47 -26.29 -28.00
C SER A 4 -27.70 -25.61 -26.66
N LYS A 5 -27.82 -26.38 -25.57
CA LYS A 5 -27.94 -25.83 -24.21
C LYS A 5 -26.57 -25.51 -23.63
N ASP A 6 -25.60 -26.40 -23.85
CA ASP A 6 -24.20 -26.17 -23.44
C ASP A 6 -23.62 -24.92 -24.12
N GLN A 7 -23.92 -24.71 -25.41
CA GLN A 7 -23.52 -23.49 -26.13
C GLN A 7 -24.22 -22.22 -25.63
N LEU A 8 -25.46 -22.33 -25.11
CA LEU A 8 -26.18 -21.19 -24.56
C LEU A 8 -25.68 -20.84 -23.16
N GLU A 9 -25.33 -21.83 -22.33
CA GLU A 9 -24.66 -21.61 -21.03
C GLU A 9 -23.29 -20.96 -21.24
N GLU A 10 -22.50 -21.41 -22.21
CA GLU A 10 -21.17 -20.84 -22.50
C GLU A 10 -21.26 -19.38 -22.99
N ILE A 11 -22.31 -19.06 -23.77
CA ILE A 11 -22.61 -17.69 -24.22
C ILE A 11 -23.14 -16.83 -23.06
N GLU A 12 -24.00 -17.38 -22.21
CA GLU A 12 -24.53 -16.69 -21.04
C GLU A 12 -23.41 -16.38 -20.03
N ASP A 13 -22.50 -17.32 -19.81
CA ASP A 13 -21.30 -17.12 -18.99
C ASP A 13 -20.37 -16.07 -19.62
N ALA A 14 -20.13 -16.11 -20.93
CA ALA A 14 -19.33 -15.10 -21.60
C ALA A 14 -19.96 -13.70 -21.53
N ILE A 15 -21.30 -13.60 -21.66
CA ILE A 15 -22.05 -12.34 -21.53
C ILE A 15 -22.03 -11.85 -20.08
N ASN A 16 -22.24 -12.74 -19.11
CA ASN A 16 -22.20 -12.41 -17.68
C ASN A 16 -20.80 -11.98 -17.25
N ASN A 17 -19.75 -12.61 -17.77
CA ASN A 17 -18.36 -12.22 -17.54
C ASN A 17 -18.05 -10.86 -18.17
N ALA A 18 -18.50 -10.60 -19.40
CA ALA A 18 -18.31 -9.32 -20.07
C ALA A 18 -19.10 -8.17 -19.41
N ALA A 19 -20.35 -8.44 -19.01
CA ALA A 19 -21.21 -7.49 -18.31
C ALA A 19 -20.69 -7.21 -16.89
N GLY A 20 -20.23 -8.25 -16.19
CA GLY A 20 -19.56 -8.12 -14.90
C GLY A 20 -18.31 -7.26 -15.02
N ALA A 21 -17.47 -7.47 -16.03
CA ALA A 21 -16.25 -6.69 -16.25
C ALA A 21 -16.57 -5.22 -16.52
N ALA A 22 -17.62 -4.97 -17.32
CA ALA A 22 -18.07 -3.61 -17.61
C ALA A 22 -18.60 -2.89 -16.36
N GLY A 23 -19.36 -3.58 -15.51
CA GLY A 23 -19.84 -3.03 -14.24
C GLY A 23 -18.71 -2.74 -13.26
N ASP A 24 -17.73 -3.65 -13.14
CA ASP A 24 -16.56 -3.47 -12.28
C ASP A 24 -15.68 -2.31 -12.76
N ASN A 25 -15.41 -2.23 -14.07
CA ASN A 25 -14.68 -1.12 -14.66
C ASN A 25 -15.39 0.22 -14.41
N GLN A 26 -16.72 0.27 -14.53
CA GLN A 26 -17.47 1.48 -14.23
C GLN A 26 -17.29 1.88 -12.76
N LYS A 27 -17.43 0.92 -11.84
CA LYS A 27 -17.23 1.16 -10.41
C LYS A 27 -15.81 1.64 -10.11
N LEU A 28 -14.80 1.01 -10.69
CA LEU A 28 -13.41 1.39 -10.52
C LEU A 28 -13.11 2.78 -11.10
N ALA A 29 -13.71 3.16 -12.22
CA ALA A 29 -13.61 4.51 -12.79
C ALA A 29 -14.31 5.56 -11.90
N GLU A 30 -15.49 5.24 -11.34
CA GLU A 30 -16.18 6.09 -10.37
C GLU A 30 -15.33 6.28 -9.09
N LEU A 31 -14.69 5.22 -8.61
CA LEU A 31 -13.76 5.27 -7.48
C LEU A 31 -12.51 6.08 -7.81
N GLY A 32 -11.98 5.96 -9.04
CA GLY A 32 -10.85 6.75 -9.53
C GLY A 32 -11.19 8.24 -9.56
N GLN A 33 -12.38 8.58 -10.05
CA GLN A 33 -12.87 9.96 -10.02
C GLN A 33 -13.05 10.48 -8.59
N LYS A 34 -13.68 9.71 -7.69
CA LYS A 34 -13.78 10.10 -6.27
C LYS A 34 -12.42 10.26 -5.61
N ALA A 35 -11.47 9.37 -5.89
CA ALA A 35 -10.10 9.49 -5.39
C ALA A 35 -9.45 10.78 -5.92
N ASN A 36 -9.65 11.15 -7.18
CA ASN A 36 -9.19 12.43 -7.69
C ASN A 36 -9.88 13.62 -7.00
N ASP A 37 -11.19 13.56 -6.72
CA ASP A 37 -11.89 14.63 -5.98
C ASP A 37 -11.32 14.80 -4.55
N TYR A 38 -11.01 13.69 -3.87
CA TYR A 38 -10.34 13.72 -2.56
C TYR A 38 -8.90 14.23 -2.69
N GLY A 39 -8.17 13.76 -3.70
CA GLY A 39 -6.83 14.21 -4.04
C GLY A 39 -6.79 15.71 -4.29
N GLU A 40 -7.68 16.26 -5.12
CA GLU A 40 -7.82 17.70 -5.37
C GLU A 40 -8.21 18.48 -4.10
N ALA A 41 -9.05 17.91 -3.23
CA ALA A 41 -9.39 18.50 -1.94
C ALA A 41 -8.20 18.53 -0.96
N ILE A 42 -7.28 17.57 -1.06
CA ILE A 42 -6.05 17.47 -0.25
C ILE A 42 -4.88 18.25 -0.89
N GLU A 43 -4.79 18.27 -2.22
CA GLU A 43 -3.75 18.88 -3.05
C GLU A 43 -3.95 20.39 -3.29
N ALA A 44 -4.90 21.02 -2.58
CA ALA A 44 -4.88 22.46 -2.32
C ALA A 44 -3.61 22.97 -1.58
N ASN A 45 -2.52 22.17 -1.51
CA ASN A 45 -1.19 22.46 -0.98
C ASN A 45 0.01 21.77 -1.74
N ASN A 46 0.12 21.90 -3.09
CA ASN A 46 1.31 21.63 -3.97
C ASN A 46 1.91 20.18 -3.98
N ARG A 47 2.51 19.57 -5.03
CA ARG A 47 2.78 19.82 -6.47
C ARG A 47 3.25 18.48 -7.12
N GLU A 48 3.01 18.33 -8.44
CA GLU A 48 3.36 17.23 -9.38
C GLU A 48 4.85 16.87 -9.56
N PHE A 49 5.15 15.66 -10.09
CA PHE A 49 6.16 15.43 -11.16
C PHE A 49 5.95 14.11 -11.96
N SER A 50 6.37 14.11 -13.24
CA SER A 50 6.23 13.04 -14.25
C SER A 50 7.51 12.18 -14.45
N MET A 51 7.37 11.02 -15.13
CA MET A 51 8.47 10.09 -15.49
C MET A 51 8.56 9.81 -17.00
N GLU A 52 9.77 9.62 -17.55
CA GLU A 52 10.01 9.02 -18.87
C GLU A 52 11.37 8.27 -18.97
N ASP A 53 11.28 7.01 -19.48
CA ASP A 53 12.22 6.16 -20.27
C ASP A 53 13.41 5.34 -19.66
N ARG A 54 13.25 3.99 -19.64
CA ARG A 54 13.88 2.90 -20.43
C ARG A 54 15.38 2.56 -20.30
N ASP A 55 15.73 1.89 -19.20
CA ASP A 55 16.80 0.84 -19.14
C ASP A 55 16.49 -0.27 -18.09
N ASP A 56 15.21 -0.62 -18.01
CA ASP A 56 14.46 -0.49 -16.75
C ASP A 56 14.52 -1.69 -15.78
N THR A 57 14.53 -2.96 -16.18
CA THR A 57 14.03 -4.00 -15.24
C THR A 57 14.92 -4.36 -14.04
N ALA A 58 16.25 -4.34 -14.18
CA ALA A 58 17.17 -4.67 -13.07
C ALA A 58 17.44 -3.45 -12.17
N ASP A 59 17.56 -2.28 -12.79
CA ASP A 59 17.73 -1.00 -12.09
C ASP A 59 16.42 -0.56 -11.42
N GLU A 60 15.25 -0.88 -11.98
CA GLU A 60 13.95 -0.73 -11.32
C GLU A 60 13.84 -1.63 -10.09
N ALA A 61 14.24 -2.90 -10.17
CA ALA A 61 14.17 -3.80 -9.02
C ALA A 61 15.09 -3.33 -7.87
N MET A 62 16.29 -2.83 -8.19
CA MET A 62 17.22 -2.28 -7.20
C MET A 62 16.79 -0.89 -6.71
N SER A 63 16.27 -0.03 -7.58
CA SER A 63 15.70 1.28 -7.22
C SER A 63 14.46 1.14 -6.35
N PHE A 64 13.62 0.16 -6.64
CA PHE A 64 12.47 -0.20 -5.82
C PHE A 64 12.92 -0.69 -4.44
N ILE A 65 13.94 -1.54 -4.35
CA ILE A 65 14.54 -1.96 -3.07
C ILE A 65 15.14 -0.77 -2.31
N ASP A 66 15.86 0.10 -3.00
CA ASP A 66 16.42 1.33 -2.42
C ASP A 66 15.32 2.23 -1.88
N THR A 67 14.22 2.38 -2.63
CA THR A 67 13.05 3.16 -2.23
C THR A 67 12.34 2.50 -1.05
N LEU A 68 12.14 1.18 -1.08
CA LEU A 68 11.62 0.40 0.03
C LEU A 68 12.44 0.62 1.30
N PHE A 69 13.77 0.46 1.24
CA PHE A 69 14.63 0.60 2.42
C PHE A 69 14.81 2.06 2.87
N LYS A 70 14.80 3.03 1.95
CA LYS A 70 14.77 4.46 2.29
C LYS A 70 13.46 4.82 2.98
N ASN A 71 12.33 4.35 2.45
CA ASN A 71 11.00 4.58 3.03
C ASN A 71 10.89 3.86 4.38
N LEU A 72 11.40 2.63 4.52
CA LEU A 72 11.49 1.91 5.79
C LEU A 72 12.41 2.62 6.81
N GLY A 73 13.50 3.23 6.35
CA GLY A 73 14.40 4.05 7.16
C GLY A 73 13.77 5.36 7.65
N ASN A 74 13.02 6.05 6.78
CA ASN A 74 12.24 7.24 7.13
C ASN A 74 11.06 6.89 8.06
N LEU A 75 10.46 5.71 7.87
CA LEU A 75 9.39 5.16 8.70
C LEU A 75 9.82 4.95 10.16
N LEU A 76 11.04 4.47 10.44
CA LEU A 76 11.52 4.30 11.83
C LEU A 76 11.51 5.60 12.67
N LEU A 77 11.36 6.76 12.03
CA LEU A 77 11.25 8.07 12.69
C LEU A 77 9.79 8.57 12.87
N THR A 78 8.76 7.95 12.26
CA THR A 78 7.37 8.45 12.26
C THR A 78 6.28 7.33 12.24
N VAL A 79 6.64 6.09 12.56
CA VAL A 79 5.92 4.85 12.18
C VAL A 79 4.53 4.61 12.77
N ARG A 80 4.16 5.26 13.88
CA ARG A 80 2.99 4.80 14.62
C ARG A 80 1.68 4.94 13.83
N ASP A 81 1.46 6.09 13.22
CA ASP A 81 0.16 6.41 12.63
C ASP A 81 -0.05 5.70 11.28
N GLU A 82 1.00 5.56 10.46
CA GLU A 82 0.98 4.76 9.21
C GLU A 82 0.75 3.27 9.45
N VAL A 83 1.36 2.70 10.50
CA VAL A 83 1.12 1.29 10.87
C VAL A 83 -0.35 1.06 11.21
N TYR A 84 -0.97 1.97 11.97
CA TYR A 84 -2.39 1.81 12.32
C TYR A 84 -3.31 1.87 11.11
N ILE A 85 -3.05 2.77 10.17
CA ILE A 85 -3.85 2.89 8.95
C ILE A 85 -3.69 1.65 8.07
N ASN A 86 -2.47 1.16 7.89
CA ASN A 86 -2.22 -0.02 7.07
C ASN A 86 -2.86 -1.29 7.66
N GLU A 87 -2.78 -1.50 8.98
CA GLU A 87 -3.49 -2.61 9.62
C GLU A 87 -5.01 -2.42 9.60
N TYR A 88 -5.51 -1.19 9.73
CA TYR A 88 -6.94 -0.91 9.55
C TYR A 88 -7.40 -1.32 8.14
N ILE A 89 -6.64 -0.97 7.11
CA ILE A 89 -6.95 -1.32 5.72
C ILE A 89 -7.07 -2.85 5.57
N LEU A 90 -6.06 -3.59 6.04
CA LEU A 90 -5.99 -5.05 5.87
C LEU A 90 -7.01 -5.82 6.72
N MET A 91 -7.46 -5.23 7.82
CA MET A 91 -8.46 -5.84 8.70
C MET A 91 -9.88 -5.54 8.24
N ARG A 92 -10.13 -4.38 7.60
CA ARG A 92 -11.47 -3.91 7.27
C ARG A 92 -11.90 -4.14 5.83
N PHE A 93 -10.96 -4.17 4.89
CA PHE A 93 -11.22 -4.35 3.46
C PHE A 93 -10.73 -5.71 2.97
N ASN A 94 -11.33 -6.18 1.88
CA ASN A 94 -10.98 -7.47 1.30
C ASN A 94 -9.75 -7.37 0.41
N SER A 95 -8.76 -8.22 0.67
CA SER A 95 -7.70 -8.57 -0.29
C SER A 95 -8.14 -9.74 -1.17
N HIS A 96 -7.38 -10.04 -2.23
CA HIS A 96 -7.65 -11.14 -3.16
C HIS A 96 -8.10 -12.42 -2.46
N ASP A 97 -9.21 -12.98 -2.96
CA ASP A 97 -9.84 -14.18 -2.43
C ASP A 97 -9.47 -15.39 -3.29
N PHE A 98 -8.48 -16.16 -2.83
CA PHE A 98 -7.97 -17.34 -3.51
C PHE A 98 -8.94 -18.54 -3.53
N ASP A 99 -10.03 -18.49 -2.74
CA ASP A 99 -11.09 -19.51 -2.81
C ASP A 99 -12.01 -19.29 -4.03
N LYS A 100 -11.94 -18.11 -4.65
CA LYS A 100 -12.64 -17.77 -5.89
C LYS A 100 -11.71 -17.96 -7.09
N SER A 101 -12.30 -18.12 -8.27
CA SER A 101 -11.54 -18.24 -9.51
C SER A 101 -12.16 -17.45 -10.65
N GLY A 102 -11.37 -17.27 -11.72
CA GLY A 102 -11.82 -16.63 -12.95
C GLY A 102 -12.28 -15.19 -12.74
N PHE A 103 -13.45 -14.87 -13.28
CA PHE A 103 -13.99 -13.51 -13.28
C PHE A 103 -14.32 -13.00 -11.86
N GLU A 104 -14.91 -13.85 -11.03
CA GLU A 104 -15.34 -13.51 -9.67
C GLU A 104 -14.16 -13.13 -8.77
N ALA A 105 -13.04 -13.86 -8.86
CA ALA A 105 -11.85 -13.58 -8.05
C ALA A 105 -11.27 -12.18 -8.29
N ASN A 106 -11.45 -11.64 -9.49
CA ASN A 106 -10.86 -10.38 -9.94
C ASN A 106 -11.77 -9.15 -9.77
N LYS A 107 -12.99 -9.33 -9.27
CA LYS A 107 -13.91 -8.23 -8.97
C LYS A 107 -13.36 -7.32 -7.87
N PHE A 108 -13.73 -6.05 -7.90
CA PHE A 108 -13.35 -5.06 -6.90
C PHE A 108 -13.68 -5.51 -5.47
N GLU A 109 -14.83 -6.16 -5.22
CA GLU A 109 -15.23 -6.60 -3.87
C GLU A 109 -14.25 -7.58 -3.23
N ASN A 110 -13.47 -8.28 -4.07
CA ASN A 110 -12.45 -9.22 -3.65
C ASN A 110 -11.05 -8.64 -3.74
N ASN A 111 -10.86 -7.38 -4.18
CA ASN A 111 -9.55 -6.79 -4.45
C ASN A 111 -9.47 -5.31 -3.97
N GLN A 112 -10.16 -4.99 -2.88
CA GLN A 112 -10.26 -3.63 -2.37
C GLN A 112 -8.92 -3.13 -1.83
N VAL A 113 -8.16 -3.98 -1.14
CA VAL A 113 -6.83 -3.62 -0.61
C VAL A 113 -5.87 -3.31 -1.76
N GLU A 114 -5.88 -4.14 -2.80
CA GLU A 114 -5.08 -3.95 -4.00
C GLU A 114 -5.47 -2.65 -4.71
N TYR A 115 -6.76 -2.33 -4.81
CA TYR A 115 -7.19 -1.04 -5.33
C TYR A 115 -6.67 0.13 -4.49
N ILE A 116 -6.73 0.04 -3.15
CA ILE A 116 -6.20 1.08 -2.25
C ILE A 116 -4.69 1.28 -2.49
N ILE A 117 -3.94 0.22 -2.77
CA ILE A 117 -2.51 0.32 -3.10
C ILE A 117 -2.32 0.94 -4.50
N TYR A 118 -2.95 0.39 -5.54
CA TYR A 118 -2.56 0.61 -6.95
C TYR A 118 -3.46 1.55 -7.76
N GLY A 119 -4.73 1.71 -7.38
CA GLY A 119 -5.66 2.65 -8.01
C GLY A 119 -5.96 2.42 -9.50
N LYS A 120 -5.84 1.20 -10.01
CA LYS A 120 -6.14 0.90 -11.42
C LYS A 120 -7.65 0.82 -11.63
N GLU A 121 -8.10 1.41 -12.72
CA GLU A 121 -9.53 1.53 -13.07
C GLU A 121 -10.09 0.33 -13.86
N LEU A 122 -9.24 -0.67 -14.12
CA LEU A 122 -9.57 -1.84 -14.92
C LEU A 122 -9.65 -3.09 -14.04
N HIS A 123 -10.68 -3.90 -14.29
CA HIS A 123 -10.94 -5.18 -13.63
C HIS A 123 -9.70 -6.06 -13.62
N GLY A 124 -9.40 -6.65 -12.45
CA GLY A 124 -8.23 -7.48 -12.22
C GLY A 124 -6.87 -6.77 -12.22
N MET A 125 -6.74 -5.54 -12.75
CA MET A 125 -5.43 -4.89 -12.90
C MET A 125 -4.76 -4.56 -11.56
N ASN A 126 -5.54 -4.31 -10.50
CA ASN A 126 -5.00 -4.09 -9.16
C ASN A 126 -4.37 -5.38 -8.59
N TYR A 127 -5.03 -6.53 -8.78
CA TYR A 127 -4.46 -7.82 -8.41
C TYR A 127 -3.23 -8.17 -9.24
N PHE A 128 -3.26 -7.95 -10.55
CA PHE A 128 -2.08 -8.15 -11.39
C PHE A 128 -0.91 -7.24 -11.01
N ALA A 129 -1.18 -6.00 -10.62
CA ALA A 129 -0.16 -5.10 -10.10
C ALA A 129 0.46 -5.65 -8.81
N ALA A 130 -0.37 -6.14 -7.87
CA ALA A 130 0.09 -6.80 -6.66
C ALA A 130 0.99 -8.00 -6.97
N LEU A 131 0.55 -8.92 -7.83
CA LEU A 131 1.35 -10.08 -8.22
C LEU A 131 2.66 -9.70 -8.91
N SER A 132 2.64 -8.64 -9.73
CA SER A 132 3.85 -8.16 -10.42
C SER A 132 4.86 -7.58 -9.44
N GLU A 133 4.40 -6.87 -8.40
CA GLU A 133 5.27 -6.34 -7.35
C GLU A 133 5.80 -7.45 -6.43
N ILE A 134 4.98 -8.45 -6.09
CA ILE A 134 5.44 -9.67 -5.41
C ILE A 134 6.52 -10.35 -6.25
N PHE A 135 6.29 -10.55 -7.55
CA PHE A 135 7.29 -11.11 -8.45
C PHE A 135 8.60 -10.33 -8.39
N ALA A 136 8.56 -8.99 -8.48
CA ALA A 136 9.75 -8.15 -8.46
C ALA A 136 10.55 -8.31 -7.15
N VAL A 137 9.88 -8.24 -5.99
CA VAL A 137 10.50 -8.44 -4.67
C VAL A 137 11.10 -9.84 -4.56
N ARG A 138 10.30 -10.86 -4.85
CA ARG A 138 10.72 -12.26 -4.72
C ARG A 138 11.85 -12.58 -5.68
N PHE A 139 11.79 -12.09 -6.91
CA PHE A 139 12.86 -12.23 -7.89
C PHE A 139 14.17 -11.61 -7.39
N ALA A 140 14.13 -10.40 -6.86
CA ALA A 140 15.32 -9.74 -6.36
C ALA A 140 15.95 -10.48 -5.15
N ILE A 141 15.12 -10.92 -4.19
CA ILE A 141 15.60 -11.72 -3.04
C ILE A 141 16.17 -13.05 -3.51
N ASN A 142 15.48 -13.76 -4.41
CA ASN A 142 15.91 -15.03 -4.95
C ASN A 142 17.17 -14.88 -5.82
N LEU A 143 17.35 -13.76 -6.52
CA LEU A 143 18.55 -13.44 -7.28
C LEU A 143 19.76 -13.27 -6.36
N ALA A 144 19.60 -12.49 -5.28
CA ALA A 144 20.63 -12.38 -4.25
C ALA A 144 20.97 -13.75 -3.64
N ALA A 145 19.96 -14.56 -3.32
CA ALA A 145 20.16 -15.92 -2.81
C ALA A 145 20.84 -16.84 -3.85
N GLY A 146 20.55 -16.67 -5.14
CA GLY A 146 21.16 -17.41 -6.24
C GLY A 146 22.67 -17.20 -6.32
N PHE A 147 23.14 -15.96 -6.12
CA PHE A 147 24.58 -15.66 -6.03
C PHE A 147 25.25 -16.27 -4.79
N MET A 148 24.49 -16.51 -3.72
CA MET A 148 25.01 -17.06 -2.47
C MET A 148 25.05 -18.60 -2.45
N GLN A 149 24.47 -19.27 -3.46
CA GLN A 149 24.48 -20.74 -3.53
C GLN A 149 25.89 -21.29 -3.74
N PRO A 150 26.28 -22.38 -3.03
CA PRO A 150 27.57 -23.04 -3.26
C PRO A 150 27.80 -23.44 -4.72
N GLU A 151 26.75 -23.91 -5.40
CA GLU A 151 26.73 -24.37 -6.79
C GLU A 151 27.06 -23.24 -7.76
N ALA A 152 26.69 -22.00 -7.43
CA ALA A 152 26.94 -20.82 -8.26
C ALA A 152 28.45 -20.64 -8.53
N ARG A 153 29.30 -21.00 -7.55
CA ARG A 153 30.78 -20.95 -7.69
C ARG A 153 31.31 -21.85 -8.80
N GLY A 154 30.57 -22.92 -9.15
CA GLY A 154 30.91 -23.84 -10.23
C GLY A 154 30.77 -23.23 -11.63
N PHE A 155 30.05 -22.11 -11.76
CA PHE A 155 29.77 -21.46 -13.05
C PHE A 155 30.78 -20.36 -13.42
N GLY A 156 31.70 -19.97 -12.51
CA GLY A 156 32.77 -19.01 -12.79
C GLY A 156 32.22 -17.69 -13.38
N PRO A 157 32.68 -17.23 -14.56
CA PRO A 157 32.14 -16.02 -15.21
C PRO A 157 30.64 -16.08 -15.54
N LEU A 158 30.03 -17.27 -15.59
CA LEU A 158 28.60 -17.46 -15.87
C LEU A 158 27.73 -17.54 -14.60
N THR A 159 28.29 -17.18 -13.44
CA THR A 159 27.55 -17.16 -12.16
C THR A 159 26.27 -16.33 -12.24
N TRP A 160 26.26 -15.23 -13.00
CA TRP A 160 25.08 -14.39 -13.20
C TRP A 160 23.95 -15.14 -13.92
N ALA A 161 24.27 -15.97 -14.91
CA ALA A 161 23.27 -16.76 -15.65
C ALA A 161 22.66 -17.85 -14.76
N TYR A 162 23.49 -18.48 -13.91
CA TYR A 162 23.00 -19.39 -12.87
C TYR A 162 22.06 -18.67 -11.89
N ALA A 163 22.47 -17.52 -11.35
CA ALA A 163 21.69 -16.76 -10.39
C ALA A 163 20.35 -16.29 -10.98
N LEU A 164 20.33 -15.84 -12.23
CA LEU A 164 19.08 -15.49 -12.94
C LEU A 164 18.15 -16.69 -13.10
N SER A 165 18.68 -17.84 -13.54
CA SER A 165 17.88 -19.06 -13.69
C SER A 165 17.33 -19.55 -12.36
N PHE A 166 18.14 -19.50 -11.30
CA PHE A 166 17.72 -19.82 -9.93
C PHE A 166 16.60 -18.88 -9.47
N ALA A 167 16.79 -17.57 -9.66
CA ALA A 167 15.82 -16.55 -9.27
C ALA A 167 14.47 -16.74 -9.95
N PHE A 168 14.48 -16.94 -11.28
CA PHE A 168 13.26 -17.13 -12.05
C PHE A 168 12.53 -18.41 -11.65
N SER A 169 13.25 -19.53 -11.54
CA SER A 169 12.66 -20.80 -11.13
C SER A 169 12.09 -20.74 -9.72
N ARG A 170 12.78 -20.09 -8.77
CA ARG A 170 12.29 -20.00 -7.40
C ARG A 170 11.10 -19.05 -7.27
N THR A 171 11.13 -17.93 -7.98
CA THR A 171 10.05 -16.93 -7.94
C THR A 171 8.76 -17.46 -8.54
N THR A 172 8.84 -18.28 -9.59
CA THR A 172 7.64 -18.93 -10.16
C THR A 172 7.02 -19.94 -9.18
N ILE A 173 7.83 -20.66 -8.41
CA ILE A 173 7.34 -21.52 -7.30
C ILE A 173 6.73 -20.67 -6.19
N ASP A 174 7.43 -19.63 -5.74
CA ASP A 174 6.95 -18.71 -4.70
C ASP A 174 5.58 -18.09 -5.08
N LEU A 175 5.40 -17.69 -6.35
CA LEU A 175 4.11 -17.18 -6.85
C LEU A 175 3.03 -18.26 -6.87
N ALA A 176 3.35 -19.49 -7.28
CA ALA A 176 2.39 -20.59 -7.27
C ALA A 176 1.92 -20.89 -5.84
N ASP A 177 2.85 -20.92 -4.88
CA ASP A 177 2.54 -21.15 -3.47
C ASP A 177 1.67 -20.00 -2.91
N ILE A 178 2.08 -18.74 -3.09
CA ILE A 178 1.32 -17.56 -2.65
C ILE A 178 -0.10 -17.55 -3.25
N THR A 179 -0.23 -17.83 -4.56
CA THR A 179 -1.53 -17.82 -5.24
C THR A 179 -2.41 -19.03 -4.92
N SER A 180 -1.85 -20.03 -4.23
CA SER A 180 -2.61 -21.12 -3.62
C SER A 180 -2.99 -20.86 -2.16
N GLY A 181 -2.68 -19.67 -1.64
CA GLY A 181 -2.92 -19.30 -0.23
C GLY A 181 -1.86 -19.83 0.74
N GLU A 182 -0.80 -20.46 0.24
CA GLU A 182 0.27 -21.03 1.06
C GLU A 182 1.33 -19.95 1.40
N PRO A 183 1.79 -19.91 2.66
CA PRO A 183 2.81 -18.96 3.09
C PRO A 183 4.20 -19.44 2.65
N ILE A 184 5.10 -18.50 2.33
CA ILE A 184 6.43 -18.81 1.79
C ILE A 184 7.56 -18.28 2.67
N GLU A 185 8.73 -18.92 2.62
CA GLU A 185 9.94 -18.42 3.28
C GLU A 185 10.38 -17.09 2.65
N LEU A 186 10.69 -16.07 3.46
CA LEU A 186 11.23 -14.81 2.94
C LEU A 186 12.58 -15.03 2.25
N PHE A 187 13.48 -15.79 2.88
CA PHE A 187 14.79 -16.12 2.34
C PHE A 187 14.85 -17.61 2.02
N PRO A 188 15.26 -18.01 0.81
CA PRO A 188 15.36 -19.42 0.43
C PRO A 188 16.19 -20.24 1.41
N GLY A 189 15.60 -21.32 1.94
CA GLY A 189 16.27 -22.23 2.87
C GLY A 189 16.34 -21.71 4.31
N LYS A 190 15.50 -20.72 4.66
CA LYS A 190 15.34 -20.20 6.02
C LYS A 190 13.91 -20.39 6.46
N THR A 191 13.73 -21.07 7.58
CA THR A 191 12.40 -21.34 8.17
C THR A 191 11.69 -20.10 8.71
N PHE A 192 12.37 -18.95 8.80
CA PHE A 192 11.82 -17.67 9.29
C PHE A 192 12.61 -16.49 8.73
N PRO A 193 11.97 -15.34 8.41
CA PRO A 193 10.51 -15.11 8.47
C PRO A 193 9.75 -15.81 7.33
N ILE A 194 8.51 -16.15 7.60
CA ILE A 194 7.54 -16.66 6.62
C ILE A 194 6.61 -15.49 6.29
N MET A 195 6.22 -15.35 5.02
CA MET A 195 5.29 -14.32 4.55
C MET A 195 4.19 -14.95 3.73
N ASP A 196 2.94 -14.60 4.04
CA ASP A 196 1.79 -14.89 3.20
C ASP A 196 1.48 -13.74 2.23
N TYR A 197 0.45 -13.87 1.41
CA TYR A 197 0.02 -12.82 0.48
C TYR A 197 -0.27 -11.48 1.20
N LYS A 198 -0.95 -11.51 2.35
CA LYS A 198 -1.30 -10.30 3.11
C LYS A 198 -0.06 -9.63 3.70
N ASP A 199 0.94 -10.39 4.09
CA ASP A 199 2.23 -9.84 4.55
C ASP A 199 2.97 -9.08 3.44
N HIS A 200 2.82 -9.50 2.18
CA HIS A 200 3.33 -8.73 1.04
C HIS A 200 2.51 -7.45 0.83
N LEU A 201 1.17 -7.51 0.92
CA LEU A 201 0.33 -6.31 0.86
C LEU A 201 0.65 -5.31 1.98
N ARG A 202 0.95 -5.79 3.20
CA ARG A 202 1.47 -4.95 4.29
C ARG A 202 2.69 -4.17 3.84
N LEU A 203 3.68 -4.86 3.30
CA LEU A 203 4.91 -4.25 2.81
C LEU A 203 4.61 -3.19 1.75
N PHE A 204 3.70 -3.46 0.81
CA PHE A 204 3.36 -2.52 -0.27
C PHE A 204 2.57 -1.31 0.23
N LEU A 205 1.67 -1.48 1.20
CA LEU A 205 1.00 -0.35 1.87
C LEU A 205 2.00 0.59 2.56
N PHE A 206 3.15 0.07 3.01
CA PHE A 206 4.27 0.88 3.51
C PHE A 206 5.16 1.45 2.40
N ALA A 207 5.34 0.70 1.32
CA ALA A 207 6.17 1.07 0.17
C ALA A 207 5.61 2.27 -0.61
N HIS A 208 4.27 2.35 -0.67
CA HIS A 208 3.49 3.37 -1.38
C HIS A 208 2.81 4.34 -0.40
N PRO A 209 3.55 5.16 0.39
CA PRO A 209 2.93 6.17 1.25
C PRO A 209 2.45 7.39 0.43
N GLU A 210 3.03 7.63 -0.74
CA GLU A 210 2.73 8.75 -1.65
C GLU A 210 1.74 8.34 -2.75
N GLY A 211 1.04 9.32 -3.34
CA GLY A 211 0.21 9.09 -4.54
C GLY A 211 -1.22 8.63 -4.29
N GLY A 212 -1.92 9.23 -3.33
CA GLY A 212 -3.38 9.10 -3.20
C GLY A 212 -3.91 7.83 -2.53
N LYS A 213 -3.09 7.10 -1.75
CA LYS A 213 -3.55 5.95 -0.93
C LYS A 213 -4.72 6.34 -0.03
N PHE A 214 -4.62 7.48 0.65
CA PHE A 214 -5.67 8.00 1.52
C PHE A 214 -6.92 8.39 0.73
N ASP A 215 -6.75 8.96 -0.45
CA ASP A 215 -7.86 9.34 -1.33
C ASP A 215 -8.65 8.12 -1.81
N ARG A 216 -7.92 7.07 -2.20
CA ARG A 216 -8.52 5.79 -2.57
C ARG A 216 -9.20 5.13 -1.38
N LEU A 217 -8.59 5.15 -0.20
CA LEU A 217 -9.23 4.66 1.01
C LEU A 217 -10.55 5.40 1.31
N MET A 218 -10.56 6.73 1.22
CA MET A 218 -11.78 7.54 1.40
C MET A 218 -12.82 7.23 0.33
N ALA A 219 -12.43 7.08 -0.94
CA ALA A 219 -13.33 6.69 -2.02
C ALA A 219 -13.97 5.31 -1.79
N VAL A 220 -13.19 4.34 -1.30
CA VAL A 220 -13.71 3.00 -0.95
C VAL A 220 -14.68 3.09 0.23
N ILE A 221 -14.35 3.83 1.31
CA ILE A 221 -15.25 4.01 2.46
C ILE A 221 -16.56 4.69 2.04
N ASP A 222 -16.48 5.76 1.27
CA ASP A 222 -17.64 6.48 0.72
C ASP A 222 -18.51 5.51 -0.11
N SER A 223 -17.91 4.75 -1.02
CA SER A 223 -18.64 3.76 -1.82
C SER A 223 -19.29 2.65 -0.97
N ASP A 224 -18.61 2.14 0.05
CA ASP A 224 -19.13 1.05 0.89
C ASP A 224 -20.20 1.53 1.87
N THR A 225 -20.15 2.80 2.29
CA THR A 225 -21.11 3.40 3.23
C THR A 225 -22.28 4.11 2.54
N GLY A 226 -22.11 4.51 1.28
CA GLY A 226 -23.07 5.30 0.51
C GLY A 226 -23.18 6.76 0.97
N GLU A 227 -22.16 7.28 1.68
CA GLU A 227 -22.17 8.60 2.30
C GLU A 227 -20.98 9.44 1.79
N ASP A 228 -21.25 10.68 1.38
CA ASP A 228 -20.20 11.61 0.95
C ASP A 228 -19.39 12.07 2.16
N LEU A 229 -18.14 11.59 2.25
CA LEU A 229 -17.25 11.92 3.37
C LEU A 229 -16.80 13.37 3.37
N ARG A 230 -16.92 14.11 2.24
CA ARG A 230 -16.62 15.55 2.18
C ARG A 230 -17.65 16.39 2.94
N GLU A 231 -18.88 15.90 3.04
CA GLU A 231 -19.98 16.56 3.74
C GLU A 231 -20.08 16.13 5.22
N ARG A 232 -19.27 15.14 5.62
CA ARG A 232 -19.22 14.64 7.00
C ARG A 232 -18.07 15.32 7.75
N SER A 233 -18.39 15.93 8.90
CA SER A 233 -17.39 16.45 9.82
C SER A 233 -16.70 15.29 10.54
N THR A 234 -15.72 14.65 9.89
CA THR A 234 -14.94 13.51 10.42
C THR A 234 -13.87 13.93 11.43
N TYR A 235 -13.74 15.24 11.64
CA TYR A 235 -12.73 15.82 12.49
C TYR A 235 -13.27 17.04 13.25
N VAL A 236 -13.00 17.08 14.56
CA VAL A 236 -13.16 18.29 15.37
C VAL A 236 -11.79 18.70 15.87
N SER A 237 -11.24 19.79 15.31
CA SER A 237 -10.06 20.46 15.86
C SER A 237 -10.50 21.38 16.99
N ALA A 238 -10.03 21.11 18.21
CA ALA A 238 -10.16 22.04 19.33
C ALA A 238 -8.78 22.67 19.62
N LYS A 239 -8.62 23.95 19.28
CA LYS A 239 -7.47 24.74 19.70
C LYS A 239 -7.75 25.31 21.09
N SER A 240 -7.07 24.76 22.10
CA SER A 240 -7.17 25.25 23.48
C SER A 240 -5.90 26.01 23.83
N THR A 241 -6.02 27.32 24.02
CA THR A 241 -4.95 28.18 24.56
C THR A 241 -5.15 28.30 26.06
N SER A 242 -4.28 27.68 26.84
CA SER A 242 -4.29 27.78 28.30
C SER A 242 -3.18 28.72 28.76
N SER A 243 -3.54 29.74 29.55
CA SER A 243 -2.60 30.71 30.10
C SER A 243 -2.38 30.47 31.59
N ILE A 244 -1.12 30.35 32.01
CA ILE A 244 -0.74 30.22 33.42
C ILE A 244 0.08 31.46 33.81
N ASN A 245 -0.39 32.18 34.82
CA ASN A 245 0.40 33.26 35.43
C ASN A 245 1.55 32.64 36.23
N LEU A 246 2.79 32.91 35.83
CA LEU A 246 4.00 32.41 36.47
C LEU A 246 4.29 33.23 37.73
N TRP A 247 4.12 32.66 38.91
CA TRP A 247 4.25 33.45 40.15
C TRP A 247 5.68 33.63 40.64
N PHE A 248 6.68 32.95 40.04
CA PHE A 248 8.04 33.05 40.56
C PHE A 248 9.20 32.95 39.57
N LEU A 249 9.11 32.36 38.36
CA LEU A 249 10.34 32.09 37.57
C LEU A 249 10.13 32.12 36.02
N PRO A 250 9.79 33.27 35.41
CA PRO A 250 9.66 33.39 33.95
C PRO A 250 10.95 33.04 33.20
N GLN A 251 12.12 33.39 33.73
CA GLN A 251 13.43 33.17 33.09
C GLN A 251 13.84 31.69 32.99
N ILE A 252 13.39 30.82 33.90
CA ILE A 252 13.70 29.38 33.84
C ILE A 252 12.87 28.70 32.75
N ILE A 253 11.59 29.08 32.61
CA ILE A 253 10.72 28.54 31.56
C ILE A 253 11.22 28.95 30.18
N GLU A 254 11.70 30.19 30.02
CA GLU A 254 12.30 30.69 28.77
C GLU A 254 13.55 29.88 28.37
N MET A 255 14.39 29.50 29.35
CA MET A 255 15.57 28.66 29.13
C MET A 255 15.22 27.19 28.82
N LEU A 256 14.06 26.71 29.26
CA LEU A 256 13.56 25.36 28.95
C LEU A 256 12.84 25.31 27.59
N ASN A 257 12.27 26.43 27.15
CA ASN A 257 11.68 26.58 25.82
C ASN A 257 12.78 26.57 24.74
N SER A 258 13.91 27.26 24.98
CA SER A 258 15.05 27.27 24.03
C SER A 258 15.73 25.91 23.85
N THR A 259 15.48 24.96 24.74
CA THR A 259 15.96 23.56 24.64
C THR A 259 14.93 22.62 24.02
N ASN A 260 13.80 23.13 23.50
CA ASN A 260 12.68 22.36 22.92
C ASN A 260 12.04 21.34 23.89
N VAL A 261 12.26 21.47 25.20
CA VAL A 261 11.72 20.55 26.21
C VAL A 261 10.26 20.86 26.55
N ILE A 262 9.80 22.09 26.28
CA ILE A 262 8.43 22.54 26.56
C ILE A 262 7.90 23.30 25.34
N ASN A 263 6.78 22.85 24.75
CA ASN A 263 6.11 23.51 23.64
C ASN A 263 5.12 24.58 24.16
N GLY A 264 5.54 25.84 24.20
CA GLY A 264 4.68 26.98 24.55
C GLY A 264 5.38 28.32 24.36
N ARG A 265 4.69 29.44 24.62
CA ARG A 265 5.28 30.78 24.57
C ARG A 265 5.18 31.49 25.91
N VAL A 266 6.24 32.18 26.30
CA VAL A 266 6.25 33.04 27.50
C VAL A 266 6.09 34.48 27.05
N GLU A 267 5.07 35.17 27.52
CA GLU A 267 4.93 36.62 27.32
C GLU A 267 4.83 37.31 28.68
N GLY A 268 5.85 38.07 29.04
CA GLY A 268 5.94 38.75 30.33
C GLY A 268 5.97 37.74 31.49
N ASN A 269 4.87 37.70 32.26
CA ASN A 269 4.73 36.82 33.42
C ASN A 269 3.69 35.70 33.20
N THR A 270 3.33 35.43 31.95
CA THR A 270 2.30 34.46 31.57
C THR A 270 2.87 33.45 30.59
N PHE A 271 2.68 32.17 30.88
CA PHE A 271 3.01 31.08 29.97
C PHE A 271 1.76 30.63 29.23
N PHE A 272 1.80 30.67 27.90
CA PHE A 272 0.74 30.20 27.02
C PHE A 272 1.11 28.83 26.48
N ILE A 273 0.22 27.87 26.74
CA ILE A 273 0.28 26.53 26.17
C ILE A 273 -0.77 26.50 25.07
N GLU A 274 -0.32 26.31 23.85
CA GLU A 274 -1.18 26.08 22.69
C GLU A 274 -1.19 24.58 22.44
N LYS A 275 -2.35 23.97 22.68
CA LYS A 275 -2.54 22.53 22.44
C LYS A 275 -3.65 22.37 21.42
N GLU A 276 -3.29 21.82 20.27
CA GLU A 276 -4.25 21.34 19.30
C GLU A 276 -4.62 19.89 19.67
N VAL A 277 -5.89 19.66 19.91
CA VAL A 277 -6.40 18.30 20.18
C VAL A 277 -7.27 17.89 19.01
N ASN A 278 -6.85 16.79 18.42
CA ASN A 278 -7.37 16.24 17.19
C ASN A 278 -8.27 15.06 17.56
N PHE A 279 -9.59 15.21 17.46
CA PHE A 279 -10.53 14.10 17.64
C PHE A 279 -11.08 13.63 16.29
N SER A 280 -10.83 12.37 15.94
CA SER A 280 -11.46 11.65 14.83
C SER A 280 -12.44 10.61 15.37
N TYR A 281 -13.58 10.44 14.69
CA TYR A 281 -14.56 9.38 14.97
C TYR A 281 -14.40 8.22 14.00
#